data_AF-A0A2S9YP53-F1
#
_entry.id   AF-A0A2S9YP53-F1
#
_cell.length_a   1.000
_cell.length_b   1.000
_cell.length_c   1.000
_cell.angle_alpha   90.00
_cell.angle_beta   90.00
_cell.angle_gamma   90.00
#
_symmetry.space_group_name_H-M   'P 1'
#
loop_
_entity.id
_entity.type
_entity.pdbx_description
1 polymer ?
#
loop_
_entity_poly.entity_id
_entity_poly.type
_entity_poly.pdbx_seq_one_letter_code
_entity_poly.pdbx_strand_id
1 'polypeptide(L)'
;MAAPSPCSTTPRRDSYQRRRPDETRLYQLIEEHWPTFLERAEQAGGLPDFIVEEFEAYLRCGMLEHGLAHFVCRQCGESLVVAFSCKRRGLCPSCLGRRMSDVAAHLIDEVFPEVPVRQWVCSLPWRLRYAMGYDRKLCADVLDAFIVALPTRPTTLGMAGTQLMDVDGDGRKELVSFVAPAPGFFRRTEQEGWGSFRAFCSRIRARRSSSRT
;
A
#
# COMPACT_ATOMS: atom_id res chain seq x y z
N MET A 1 -40.75 -3.93 -21.23
CA MET A 1 -39.27 -3.89 -21.17
C MET A 1 -38.87 -2.43 -21.00
N ALA A 2 -38.22 -2.06 -19.90
CA ALA A 2 -37.77 -0.68 -19.69
C ALA A 2 -36.69 -0.34 -20.74
N ALA A 3 -36.78 0.85 -21.34
CA ALA A 3 -35.76 1.32 -22.28
C ALA A 3 -34.39 1.43 -21.58
N PRO A 4 -33.28 1.04 -22.24
CA PRO A 4 -31.95 1.18 -21.65
C PRO A 4 -31.68 2.66 -21.38
N SER A 5 -31.25 2.96 -20.14
CA SER A 5 -30.87 4.31 -19.74
C SER A 5 -29.86 4.91 -20.72
N PRO A 6 -30.00 6.19 -21.12
CA PRO A 6 -29.06 6.82 -22.03
C PRO A 6 -27.65 6.87 -21.44
N CYS A 7 -26.63 6.68 -22.27
CA CYS A 7 -25.23 6.84 -21.85
C CYS A 7 -24.96 8.28 -21.44
N SER A 8 -24.27 8.49 -20.31
CA SER A 8 -23.86 9.81 -19.86
C SER A 8 -22.73 10.36 -20.73
N THR A 9 -22.94 11.50 -21.39
CA THR A 9 -21.93 12.17 -22.21
C THR A 9 -20.90 12.95 -21.38
N THR A 10 -21.15 13.13 -20.08
CA THR A 10 -20.24 13.86 -19.18
C THR A 10 -19.21 12.89 -18.59
N PRO A 11 -17.90 13.10 -18.79
CA PRO A 11 -16.88 12.28 -18.17
C PRO A 11 -16.98 12.44 -16.65
N ARG A 12 -17.07 11.31 -15.94
CA ARG A 12 -17.05 11.33 -14.48
C ARG A 12 -15.67 11.80 -14.00
N ARG A 13 -15.61 12.55 -12.90
CA ARG A 13 -14.33 13.03 -12.34
C ARG A 13 -13.41 11.89 -11.90
N ASP A 14 -13.98 10.73 -11.62
CA ASP A 14 -13.30 9.46 -11.29
C ASP A 14 -13.16 8.54 -12.52
N SER A 15 -13.21 9.09 -13.74
CA SER A 15 -12.97 8.30 -14.95
C SER A 15 -11.55 7.76 -14.97
N TYR A 16 -11.40 6.53 -15.47
CA TYR A 16 -10.10 5.89 -15.58
C TYR A 16 -9.23 6.67 -16.57
N GLN A 17 -8.10 7.17 -16.07
CA GLN A 17 -7.04 7.72 -16.92
C GLN A 17 -5.99 6.64 -17.17
N ARG A 18 -5.69 6.39 -18.45
CA ARG A 18 -4.63 5.45 -18.82
C ARG A 18 -3.29 5.96 -18.29
N ARG A 19 -2.59 5.07 -17.59
CA ARG A 19 -1.20 5.31 -17.16
C ARG A 19 -0.26 5.32 -18.36
N ARG A 20 0.80 6.12 -18.26
CA ARG A 20 1.94 6.14 -19.18
C ARG A 20 3.22 5.80 -18.40
N PRO A 21 3.51 4.51 -18.20
CA PRO A 21 4.67 4.06 -17.41
C PRO A 21 5.98 4.62 -17.95
N ASP A 22 6.11 4.69 -19.27
CA ASP A 22 7.22 5.23 -20.06
C ASP A 22 7.59 6.69 -19.74
N GLU A 23 6.62 7.48 -19.28
CA GLU A 23 6.84 8.86 -18.84
C GLU A 23 7.32 8.95 -17.38
N THR A 24 7.31 7.85 -16.63
CA THR A 24 7.72 7.83 -15.22
C THR A 24 9.23 7.66 -15.07
N ARG A 25 9.84 8.38 -14.11
CA ARG A 25 11.28 8.35 -13.90
C ARG A 25 11.82 6.96 -13.53
N LEU A 26 11.06 6.20 -12.74
CA LEU A 26 11.45 4.85 -12.34
C LEU A 26 11.53 3.91 -13.56
N TYR A 27 10.55 4.02 -14.47
CA TYR A 27 10.53 3.20 -15.68
C TYR A 27 11.74 3.51 -16.56
N GLN A 28 11.96 4.79 -16.88
CA GLN A 28 13.08 5.22 -17.72
C GLN A 28 14.43 4.77 -17.17
N LEU A 29 14.64 4.90 -15.86
CA LEU A 29 15.88 4.48 -15.21
C LEU A 29 16.10 2.97 -15.32
N ILE A 30 15.04 2.18 -15.14
CA ILE A 30 15.13 0.73 -15.23
C ILE A 30 15.31 0.29 -16.67
N GLU A 31 14.54 0.83 -17.60
CA GLU A 31 14.68 0.54 -19.04
C GLU A 31 16.10 0.84 -19.54
N GLU A 32 16.66 1.98 -19.15
CA GLU A 32 18.01 2.39 -19.56
C GLU A 32 19.11 1.50 -18.97
N HIS A 33 19.03 1.16 -17.68
CA HIS A 33 20.16 0.52 -16.98
C HIS A 33 20.00 -0.99 -16.75
N TRP A 34 18.81 -1.56 -16.92
CA TRP A 34 18.56 -2.98 -16.68
C TRP A 34 19.45 -3.91 -17.51
N PRO A 35 19.67 -3.71 -18.82
CA PRO A 35 20.54 -4.58 -19.61
C PRO A 35 21.99 -4.61 -19.09
N THR A 36 22.57 -3.43 -18.82
CA THR A 36 23.93 -3.32 -18.28
C THR A 36 24.04 -3.88 -16.87
N PHE A 37 23.00 -3.74 -16.05
CA PHE A 37 22.96 -4.35 -14.73
C PHE A 37 22.97 -5.88 -14.81
N LEU A 38 22.18 -6.46 -15.72
CA LEU A 38 22.10 -7.90 -15.92
C LEU A 38 23.45 -8.47 -16.37
N GLU A 39 24.11 -7.84 -17.34
CA GLU A 39 25.45 -8.24 -17.81
C GLU A 39 26.49 -8.27 -16.67
N ARG A 40 26.49 -7.25 -15.81
CA ARG A 40 27.39 -7.19 -14.65
C ARG A 40 27.05 -8.23 -13.59
N ALA A 41 25.76 -8.51 -13.40
CA ALA A 41 25.34 -9.50 -12.42
C ALA A 41 25.72 -10.92 -12.84
N GLU A 42 25.63 -11.24 -14.14
CA GLU A 42 26.11 -12.52 -14.71
C GLU A 42 27.60 -12.76 -14.40
N GLN A 43 28.43 -11.72 -14.50
CA GLN A 43 29.86 -11.80 -14.15
C GLN A 43 30.11 -12.09 -12.65
N ALA A 44 29.12 -11.80 -11.80
CA ALA A 44 29.18 -11.98 -10.35
C ALA A 44 28.41 -13.22 -9.86
N GLY A 45 28.02 -14.13 -10.76
CA GLY A 45 27.30 -15.37 -10.42
C GLY A 45 25.78 -15.31 -10.67
N GLY A 46 25.31 -14.30 -11.41
CA GLY A 46 23.92 -14.19 -11.86
C GLY A 46 22.94 -13.65 -10.82
N LEU A 47 21.70 -13.43 -11.26
CA LEU A 47 20.58 -13.08 -10.39
C LEU A 47 19.63 -14.27 -10.27
N PRO A 48 18.91 -14.41 -9.15
CA PRO A 48 17.79 -15.35 -9.09
C PRO A 48 16.73 -15.04 -10.16
N ASP A 49 16.21 -16.07 -10.83
CA ASP A 49 15.23 -15.93 -11.93
C ASP A 49 14.02 -15.06 -11.56
N PHE A 50 13.51 -15.21 -10.33
CA PHE A 50 12.35 -14.43 -9.87
C PHE A 50 12.60 -12.92 -9.84
N ILE A 51 13.86 -12.48 -9.68
CA ILE A 51 14.24 -11.07 -9.75
C ILE A 51 14.21 -10.60 -11.21
N VAL A 52 14.79 -11.36 -12.13
CA VAL A 52 14.78 -11.05 -13.57
C VAL A 52 13.34 -10.93 -14.07
N GLU A 53 12.51 -11.93 -13.77
CA GLU A 53 11.10 -11.91 -14.12
C GLU A 53 10.34 -10.71 -13.54
N GLU A 54 10.68 -10.25 -12.34
CA GLU A 54 10.04 -9.11 -11.68
C GLU A 54 10.32 -7.79 -12.43
N PHE A 55 11.59 -7.58 -12.82
CA PHE A 55 12.02 -6.39 -13.57
C PHE A 55 11.43 -6.38 -14.97
N GLU A 56 11.49 -7.51 -15.67
CA GLU A 56 10.89 -7.61 -17.00
C GLU A 56 9.37 -7.46 -16.97
N ALA A 57 8.69 -8.06 -15.99
CA ALA A 57 7.25 -7.89 -15.83
C ALA A 57 6.88 -6.44 -15.49
N TYR A 58 7.73 -5.71 -14.77
CA TYR A 58 7.55 -4.27 -14.53
C TYR A 58 7.66 -3.46 -15.82
N LEU A 59 8.69 -3.68 -16.65
CA LEU A 59 8.85 -3.00 -17.94
C LEU A 59 7.68 -3.28 -18.88
N ARG A 60 7.06 -4.46 -18.79
CA ARG A 60 5.86 -4.76 -19.58
C ARG A 60 4.56 -4.16 -19.02
N CYS A 61 4.55 -3.73 -17.76
CA CYS A 61 3.32 -3.38 -17.04
C CYS A 61 2.74 -2.03 -17.49
N GLY A 62 1.55 -2.05 -18.09
CA GLY A 62 0.83 -0.82 -18.50
C GLY A 62 1.16 -0.35 -19.93
N MET A 63 1.99 -1.10 -20.64
CA MET A 63 2.32 -0.88 -22.05
C MET A 63 1.32 -1.61 -22.95
N LEU A 64 0.85 -0.94 -24.00
CA LEU A 64 -0.19 -1.48 -24.88
C LEU A 64 0.35 -2.58 -25.81
N GLU A 65 1.61 -2.49 -26.19
CA GLU A 65 2.30 -3.48 -27.03
C GLU A 65 2.40 -4.87 -26.37
N HIS A 66 2.32 -4.95 -25.05
CA HIS A 66 2.36 -6.21 -24.30
C HIS A 66 0.97 -6.74 -23.92
N GLY A 67 -0.09 -6.13 -24.42
CA GLY A 67 -1.47 -6.60 -24.26
C GLY A 67 -2.40 -5.57 -23.65
N LEU A 68 -3.64 -5.58 -24.14
CA LEU A 68 -4.69 -4.65 -23.72
C LEU A 68 -6.06 -5.32 -23.77
N ALA A 69 -6.99 -4.75 -23.01
CA ALA A 69 -8.42 -4.95 -23.15
C ALA A 69 -9.05 -3.69 -23.76
N HIS A 70 -9.89 -3.87 -24.78
CA HIS A 70 -10.65 -2.81 -25.42
C HIS A 70 -12.13 -2.99 -25.12
N PHE A 71 -12.70 -2.05 -24.38
CA PHE A 71 -14.11 -2.01 -24.04
C PHE A 71 -14.81 -1.01 -24.94
N VAL A 72 -15.96 -1.38 -25.49
CA VAL A 72 -16.77 -0.51 -26.35
C VAL A 72 -18.20 -0.55 -25.87
N CYS A 73 -18.79 0.63 -25.65
CA CYS A 73 -20.22 0.73 -25.37
C CYS A 73 -21.03 0.46 -26.64
N ARG A 74 -21.96 -0.52 -26.59
CA ARG A 74 -22.81 -0.85 -27.74
C ARG A 74 -23.88 0.21 -28.07
N GLN A 75 -24.12 1.16 -27.16
CA GLN A 75 -25.18 2.16 -27.32
C GLN A 75 -24.65 3.50 -27.83
N CYS A 76 -23.51 3.99 -27.30
CA CYS A 76 -22.91 5.26 -27.72
C CYS A 76 -21.60 5.13 -28.51
N GLY A 77 -21.03 3.93 -28.61
CA GLY A 77 -19.75 3.70 -29.32
C GLY A 77 -18.49 4.16 -28.57
N GLU A 78 -18.64 4.77 -27.39
CA GLU A 78 -17.49 5.18 -26.55
C GLU A 78 -16.59 3.98 -26.24
N SER A 79 -15.28 4.19 -26.34
CA SER A 79 -14.31 3.13 -26.13
C SER A 79 -13.29 3.44 -25.03
N LEU A 80 -12.87 2.39 -24.33
CA LEU A 80 -11.90 2.44 -23.25
C LEU A 80 -10.84 1.36 -23.48
N VAL A 81 -9.58 1.77 -23.52
CA VAL A 81 -8.45 0.85 -23.64
C VAL A 81 -7.71 0.75 -22.30
N VAL A 82 -7.55 -0.48 -21.81
CA VAL A 82 -6.88 -0.77 -20.55
C VAL A 82 -5.72 -1.71 -20.82
N ALA A 83 -4.49 -1.23 -20.62
CA ALA A 83 -3.30 -2.06 -20.70
C ALA A 83 -3.27 -3.11 -19.57
N PHE A 84 -2.65 -4.25 -19.84
CA PHE A 84 -2.48 -5.28 -18.82
C PHE A 84 -1.51 -4.84 -17.71
N SER A 85 -1.73 -5.40 -16.51
CA SER A 85 -0.92 -5.13 -15.33
C SER A 85 -0.13 -6.38 -14.95
N CYS A 86 1.10 -6.21 -14.46
CA CYS A 86 1.95 -7.33 -14.09
C CYS A 86 1.45 -8.11 -12.86
N LYS A 87 0.62 -7.48 -12.00
CA LYS A 87 0.05 -8.06 -10.77
C LYS A 87 1.09 -8.54 -9.74
N ARG A 88 2.38 -8.23 -9.97
CA ARG A 88 3.51 -8.52 -9.09
C ARG A 88 3.48 -7.66 -7.83
N ARG A 89 4.37 -7.95 -6.87
CA ARG A 89 4.33 -7.39 -5.50
C ARG A 89 5.63 -6.69 -5.07
N GLY A 90 6.70 -6.77 -5.84
CA GLY A 90 7.99 -6.20 -5.46
C GLY A 90 8.14 -4.79 -6.03
N LEU A 91 8.46 -4.72 -7.32
CA LEU A 91 9.00 -3.50 -7.93
C LEU A 91 7.93 -2.52 -8.38
N CYS A 92 6.81 -3.01 -8.94
CA CYS A 92 5.81 -2.18 -9.62
C CYS A 92 4.97 -1.37 -8.60
N PRO A 93 5.15 -0.04 -8.48
CA PRO A 93 4.43 0.76 -7.48
C PRO A 93 2.93 0.83 -7.77
N SER A 94 2.59 0.79 -9.05
CA SER A 94 1.23 0.80 -9.57
C SER A 94 0.42 -0.45 -9.20
N CYS A 95 1.01 -1.64 -9.32
CA CYS A 95 0.35 -2.89 -8.95
C CYS A 95 0.32 -3.08 -7.44
N LEU A 96 1.41 -2.72 -6.76
CA LEU A 96 1.49 -2.77 -5.30
C LEU A 96 0.49 -1.80 -4.67
N GLY A 97 0.43 -0.56 -5.15
CA GLY A 97 -0.52 0.47 -4.72
C GLY A 97 -1.97 0.01 -4.88
N ARG A 98 -2.34 -0.52 -6.06
CA ARG A 98 -3.69 -1.06 -6.28
C ARG A 98 -4.00 -2.19 -5.29
N ARG A 99 -3.08 -3.13 -5.10
CA ARG A 99 -3.27 -4.23 -4.14
C ARG A 99 -3.45 -3.72 -2.71
N MET A 100 -2.68 -2.72 -2.28
CA MET A 100 -2.84 -2.12 -0.95
C MET A 100 -4.22 -1.48 -0.79
N SER A 101 -4.67 -0.72 -1.80
CA SER A 101 -6.01 -0.12 -1.79
C SER A 101 -7.13 -1.16 -1.79
N ASP A 102 -7.01 -2.21 -2.60
CA ASP A 102 -7.99 -3.32 -2.68
C ASP A 102 -8.10 -4.03 -1.32
N VAL A 103 -6.95 -4.30 -0.67
CA VAL A 103 -6.92 -4.93 0.66
C VAL A 103 -7.49 -3.99 1.72
N ALA A 104 -7.16 -2.70 1.69
CA ALA A 104 -7.70 -1.72 2.64
C ALA A 104 -9.23 -1.61 2.55
N ALA A 105 -9.78 -1.56 1.33
CA ALA A 105 -11.23 -1.55 1.11
C ALA A 105 -11.88 -2.82 1.67
N HIS A 106 -11.33 -3.99 1.35
CA HIS A 106 -11.83 -5.26 1.89
C HIS A 106 -11.79 -5.31 3.42
N LEU A 107 -10.71 -4.83 4.04
CA LEU A 107 -10.58 -4.80 5.50
C LEU A 107 -11.65 -3.93 6.16
N ILE A 108 -11.96 -2.77 5.57
CA ILE A 108 -12.93 -1.82 6.12
C ILE A 108 -14.37 -2.29 5.87
N ASP A 109 -14.66 -2.76 4.65
CA ASP A 109 -16.03 -3.06 4.24
C ASP A 109 -16.51 -4.44 4.73
N GLU A 110 -15.60 -5.41 4.87
CA GLU A 110 -15.97 -6.82 5.05
C GLU A 110 -15.34 -7.50 6.28
N VAL A 111 -14.22 -6.99 6.82
CA VAL A 111 -13.46 -7.68 7.89
C VAL A 111 -13.60 -7.00 9.24
N PHE A 112 -13.41 -5.69 9.31
CA PHE A 112 -13.44 -4.97 10.57
C PHE A 112 -14.87 -4.64 11.00
N PRO A 113 -15.28 -5.03 12.22
CA PRO A 113 -16.51 -4.51 12.80
C PRO A 113 -16.36 -3.01 13.13
N GLU A 114 -17.47 -2.30 13.34
CA GLU A 114 -17.49 -0.88 13.72
C GLU A 114 -17.01 -0.66 15.17
N VAL A 115 -15.74 -0.98 15.43
CA VAL A 115 -15.06 -0.85 16.71
C VAL A 115 -13.71 -0.16 16.50
N PRO A 116 -13.15 0.54 17.51
CA PRO A 116 -11.80 1.08 17.41
C PRO A 116 -10.77 -0.03 17.14
N VAL A 117 -10.06 0.08 16.02
CA VAL A 117 -8.98 -0.85 15.64
C VAL A 117 -7.61 -0.22 15.94
N ARG A 118 -6.65 -1.05 16.34
CA ARG A 118 -5.24 -0.66 16.51
C ARG A 118 -4.37 -1.41 15.52
N GLN A 119 -3.58 -0.67 14.75
CA GLN A 119 -2.58 -1.24 13.87
C GLN A 119 -1.26 -1.42 14.63
N TRP A 120 -0.68 -2.61 14.55
CA TRP A 120 0.67 -2.90 15.01
C TRP A 120 1.60 -3.08 13.81
N VAL A 121 2.81 -2.55 13.90
CA VAL A 121 3.83 -2.69 12.86
C VAL A 121 5.04 -3.40 13.47
N CYS A 122 5.40 -4.56 12.92
CA CYS A 122 6.61 -5.27 13.29
C CYS A 122 7.77 -4.77 12.43
N SER A 123 8.59 -3.89 13.00
CA SER A 123 9.80 -3.38 12.35
C SER A 123 11.01 -4.19 12.81
N LEU A 124 11.69 -4.82 11.86
CA LEU A 124 12.83 -5.71 12.16
C LEU A 124 14.16 -5.06 11.77
N PRO A 125 15.29 -5.42 12.41
CA PRO A 125 16.62 -5.03 11.97
C PRO A 125 16.90 -5.48 10.52
N TRP A 126 17.67 -4.67 9.77
CA TRP A 126 17.94 -4.90 8.34
C TRP A 126 18.45 -6.32 8.02
N ARG A 127 19.39 -6.83 8.83
CA ARG A 127 19.96 -8.18 8.67
C ARG A 127 18.89 -9.28 8.76
N LEU A 128 17.93 -9.11 9.67
CA LEU A 128 16.87 -10.09 9.89
C LEU A 128 15.84 -10.09 8.74
N ARG A 129 15.57 -8.92 8.15
CA ARG A 129 14.67 -8.81 6.97
C ARG A 129 15.18 -9.64 5.80
N TYR A 130 16.49 -9.65 5.55
CA TYR A 130 17.06 -10.47 4.47
C TYR A 130 16.96 -11.96 4.75
N ALA A 131 17.31 -12.40 5.95
CA ALA A 131 17.19 -13.81 6.33
C ALA A 131 15.75 -14.30 6.18
N MET A 132 14.78 -13.53 6.69
CA MET A 132 13.34 -13.83 6.56
C MET A 132 12.81 -13.74 5.13
N GLY A 133 13.42 -12.93 4.26
CA GLY A 133 13.03 -12.82 2.87
C GLY A 133 13.22 -14.11 2.08
N TYR A 134 14.18 -14.94 2.50
CA TYR A 134 14.49 -16.23 1.86
C TYR A 134 14.08 -17.44 2.70
N ASP A 135 13.88 -17.27 4.01
CA ASP A 135 13.42 -18.33 4.92
C ASP A 135 11.97 -18.09 5.36
N ARG A 136 11.05 -18.79 4.69
CA ARG A 136 9.62 -18.77 5.01
C ARG A 136 9.33 -19.24 6.43
N LYS A 137 10.07 -20.22 6.94
CA LYS A 137 9.84 -20.77 8.28
C LYS A 137 10.24 -19.75 9.33
N LEU A 138 11.43 -19.16 9.19
CA LEU A 138 11.87 -18.07 10.07
C LEU A 138 10.87 -16.90 10.07
N CYS A 139 10.36 -16.54 8.89
CA CYS A 139 9.35 -15.49 8.78
C CYS A 139 8.06 -15.81 9.55
N ALA A 140 7.58 -17.04 9.47
CA ALA A 140 6.44 -17.51 10.24
C ALA A 140 6.73 -17.52 11.76
N ASP A 141 7.88 -18.06 12.17
CA ASP A 141 8.27 -18.15 13.58
C ASP A 141 8.39 -16.75 14.23
N VAL A 142 8.94 -15.78 13.50
CA VAL A 142 9.02 -14.37 13.97
C VAL A 142 7.65 -13.71 14.03
N LEU A 143 6.77 -13.98 13.04
CA LEU A 143 5.41 -13.46 13.06
C LEU A 143 4.61 -14.02 14.24
N ASP A 144 4.74 -15.32 14.51
CA ASP A 144 4.09 -15.98 15.64
C ASP A 144 4.61 -15.42 16.98
N ALA A 145 5.92 -15.28 17.12
CA ALA A 145 6.52 -14.66 18.30
C ALA A 145 6.02 -13.21 18.50
N PHE A 146 5.91 -12.44 17.42
CA PHE A 146 5.35 -11.10 17.46
C PHE A 146 3.88 -11.11 17.93
N ILE A 147 3.04 -11.96 17.35
CA ILE A 147 1.62 -12.08 17.72
C ILE A 147 1.46 -12.48 19.20
N VAL A 148 2.27 -13.43 19.69
CA VAL A 148 2.26 -13.84 21.09
C VAL A 148 2.72 -12.70 22.02
N ALA A 149 3.68 -11.89 21.60
CA ALA A 149 4.18 -10.75 22.36
C ALA A 149 3.23 -9.54 22.35
N LEU A 150 2.30 -9.46 21.39
CA LEU A 150 1.33 -8.38 21.36
C LEU A 150 0.45 -8.44 22.61
N PRO A 151 0.26 -7.33 23.32
CA PRO A 151 -0.59 -7.31 24.49
C PRO A 151 -2.03 -7.65 24.06
N THR A 152 -2.51 -8.84 24.43
CA THR A 152 -3.89 -9.30 24.21
C THR A 152 -4.90 -8.52 25.05
N ARG A 153 -4.42 -7.71 26.00
CA ARG A 153 -5.23 -6.91 26.91
C ARG A 153 -5.16 -5.44 26.50
N PRO A 154 -6.28 -4.70 26.49
CA PRO A 154 -6.18 -3.26 26.58
C PRO A 154 -5.39 -2.96 27.85
N THR A 155 -4.21 -2.36 27.72
CA THR A 155 -3.49 -1.79 28.86
C THR A 155 -4.33 -0.62 29.37
N THR A 156 -5.37 -0.93 30.12
CA THR A 156 -6.02 -0.01 31.06
C THR A 156 -5.24 -0.14 32.35
N LEU A 157 -4.08 0.53 32.43
CA LEU A 157 -3.72 1.14 33.70
C LEU A 157 -4.89 2.09 34.04
N GLY A 158 -5.28 2.17 35.31
CA GLY A 158 -6.54 2.77 35.78
C GLY A 158 -6.82 4.25 35.43
N MET A 159 -6.08 4.83 34.49
CA MET A 159 -6.33 6.13 33.87
C MET A 159 -6.35 5.98 32.34
N ALA A 160 -7.43 6.45 31.71
CA ALA A 160 -7.58 6.44 30.26
C ALA A 160 -6.38 7.12 29.58
N GLY A 161 -5.71 6.40 28.68
CA GLY A 161 -4.60 6.90 27.89
C GLY A 161 -3.21 6.51 28.38
N THR A 162 -3.01 6.00 29.60
CA THR A 162 -1.66 5.68 30.09
C THR A 162 -1.28 4.22 29.85
N GLN A 163 -0.13 3.96 29.21
CA GLN A 163 0.38 2.63 28.89
C GLN A 163 1.89 2.56 29.12
N LEU A 164 2.41 1.40 29.57
CA LEU A 164 3.86 1.14 29.60
C LEU A 164 4.31 0.58 28.25
N MET A 165 5.20 1.29 27.55
CA MET A 165 5.70 0.90 26.22
C MET A 165 7.20 1.12 26.11
N ASP A 166 7.85 0.29 25.29
CA ASP A 166 9.24 0.48 24.91
C ASP A 166 9.26 1.34 23.64
N VAL A 167 9.35 2.66 23.83
CA VAL A 167 9.19 3.66 22.75
C VAL A 167 10.39 3.65 21.82
N ASP A 168 11.59 3.48 22.39
CA ASP A 168 12.86 3.51 21.66
C ASP A 168 13.30 2.13 21.15
N GLY A 169 12.67 1.05 21.61
CA GLY A 169 13.01 -0.32 21.24
C GLY A 169 14.30 -0.83 21.90
N ASP A 170 14.70 -0.25 23.04
CA ASP A 170 15.91 -0.59 23.79
C ASP A 170 15.66 -1.60 24.92
N GLY A 171 14.41 -2.06 25.07
CA GLY A 171 13.97 -2.99 26.10
C GLY A 171 13.47 -2.33 27.39
N ARG A 172 13.58 -1.01 27.54
CA ARG A 172 13.09 -0.28 28.72
C ARG A 172 11.63 0.13 28.53
N LYS A 173 10.79 -0.14 29.53
CA LYS A 173 9.38 0.25 29.51
C LYS A 173 9.23 1.66 30.08
N GLU A 174 8.74 2.57 29.27
CA GLU A 174 8.43 3.95 29.63
C GLU A 174 6.93 4.13 29.81
N LEU A 175 6.54 5.04 30.70
CA LEU A 175 5.15 5.41 30.90
C LEU A 175 4.71 6.40 29.82
N VAL A 176 3.89 5.94 28.88
CA VAL A 176 3.39 6.73 27.75
C VAL A 176 1.94 7.12 28.02
N SER A 177 1.64 8.41 27.92
CA SER A 177 0.26 8.92 27.96
C SER A 177 -0.22 9.24 26.55
N PHE A 178 -1.02 8.34 25.98
CA PHE A 178 -1.81 8.58 24.78
C PHE A 178 -2.98 9.51 25.10
N VAL A 179 -2.74 10.80 24.95
CA VAL A 179 -3.83 11.75 24.69
C VAL A 179 -4.28 11.48 23.25
N ALA A 180 -5.57 11.19 23.04
CA ALA A 180 -6.09 11.03 21.68
C ALA A 180 -5.63 12.24 20.86
N PRO A 181 -4.76 12.07 19.86
CA PRO A 181 -4.24 13.22 19.15
C PRO A 181 -5.43 13.89 18.49
N ALA A 182 -5.50 15.23 18.57
CA ALA A 182 -6.23 15.95 17.55
C ALA A 182 -5.73 15.38 16.21
N PRO A 183 -6.61 14.89 15.31
CA PRO A 183 -6.16 14.38 14.03
C PRO A 183 -5.36 15.49 13.35
N GLY A 184 -4.14 15.23 12.88
CA GLY A 184 -3.29 16.26 12.26
C GLY A 184 -1.89 15.77 11.90
N PHE A 185 -1.03 16.68 11.47
CA PHE A 185 0.35 16.40 11.04
C PHE A 185 1.32 17.53 11.40
N PHE A 186 2.61 17.20 11.52
CA PHE A 186 3.71 18.15 11.54
C PHE A 186 4.37 18.18 10.16
N ARG A 187 4.73 19.37 9.65
CA ARG A 187 5.48 19.51 8.40
C ARG A 187 6.96 19.75 8.74
N ARG A 188 7.89 19.09 8.05
CA ARG A 188 9.32 19.42 8.17
C ARG A 188 9.61 20.83 7.67
N THR A 189 10.44 21.56 8.39
CA THR A 189 10.95 22.87 7.95
C THR A 189 12.17 22.69 7.05
N GLU A 190 12.52 23.72 6.28
CA GLU A 190 13.70 23.72 5.41
C GLU A 190 15.02 23.58 6.19
N GLN A 191 15.00 23.85 7.49
CA GLN A 191 16.14 23.68 8.42
C GLN A 191 16.12 22.32 9.13
N GLU A 192 15.47 21.31 8.55
CA GLU A 192 15.33 19.95 9.09
C GLU A 192 14.62 19.83 10.47
N GLY A 193 14.02 20.91 10.96
CA GLY A 193 13.20 20.92 12.17
C GLY A 193 11.75 20.49 11.92
N TRP A 194 10.96 20.42 13.00
CA TRP A 194 9.51 20.20 12.93
C TRP A 194 8.76 21.51 13.04
N GLY A 195 7.91 21.81 12.06
CA GLY A 195 6.99 22.96 12.10
C GLY A 195 5.80 22.69 13.03
N SER A 196 4.97 23.71 13.28
CA SER A 196 3.83 23.60 14.20
C SER A 196 2.82 22.53 13.78
N PHE A 197 2.20 21.88 14.78
CA PHE A 197 1.13 20.90 14.59
C PHE A 197 -0.05 21.50 13.80
N ARG A 198 -0.49 20.83 12.74
CA ARG A 198 -1.67 21.20 11.93
C ARG A 198 -2.76 20.14 12.05
N ALA A 199 -3.89 20.50 12.66
CA ALA A 199 -5.05 19.61 12.74
C ALA A 199 -5.69 19.39 11.35
N PHE A 200 -6.19 18.18 11.10
CA PHE A 200 -7.07 17.89 9.96
C PHE A 200 -8.43 18.56 10.20
N CYS A 201 -8.88 19.38 9.24
CA CYS A 201 -10.17 20.07 9.34
C CYS A 201 -11.39 19.14 9.24
N SER A 202 -11.24 17.90 8.79
CA SER A 202 -12.34 16.93 8.71
C SER A 202 -12.28 15.94 9.87
N ARG A 203 -13.27 16.01 10.78
CA ARG A 203 -13.72 14.79 11.45
C ARG A 203 -14.21 13.86 10.35
N ILE A 204 -13.65 12.65 10.24
CA ILE A 204 -14.29 11.58 9.49
C ILE A 204 -15.65 11.34 10.19
N ARG A 205 -16.70 12.04 9.74
CA ARG A 205 -18.06 11.67 10.05
C ARG A 205 -18.29 10.39 9.27
N ALA A 206 -18.24 9.25 9.95
CA ALA A 206 -18.92 8.05 9.49
C ALA A 206 -20.41 8.41 9.39
N ARG A 207 -20.83 8.87 8.22
CA ARG A 207 -22.23 9.01 7.86
C ARG A 207 -22.52 7.82 6.96
N ARG A 208 -23.15 6.78 7.51
CA ARG A 208 -24.01 5.92 6.72
C ARG A 208 -25.39 5.93 7.33
N SER A 209 -26.34 6.29 6.48
CA SER A 209 -27.77 6.18 6.71
C SER A 209 -28.11 4.74 7.07
N SER A 210 -28.70 4.55 8.24
CA SER A 210 -29.35 3.30 8.61
C SER A 210 -30.52 3.05 7.66
N SER A 211 -30.31 2.16 6.69
CA SER A 211 -31.40 1.52 5.96
C SER A 211 -30.97 0.10 5.59
N ARG A 212 -31.09 -0.80 6.56
CA ARG A 212 -31.36 -2.21 6.32
C ARG A 212 -32.48 -2.61 7.28
N THR A 213 -33.70 -2.59 6.75
CA THR A 213 -34.74 -3.57 7.09
C THR A 213 -34.28 -4.94 6.62
#